data_AF-O48648-F1
#
_entry.id   AF-O48648-F1
#
_cell.length_a   1.000
_cell.length_b   1.000
_cell.length_c   1.000
_cell.angle_alpha   90.00
_cell.angle_beta   90.00
_cell.angle_gamma   90.00
#
_symmetry.space_group_name_H-M   'P 1'
#
loop_
_entity.id
_entity.type
_entity.pdbx_description
1 polymer ?
#
loop_
_entity_poly.entity_id
_entity_poly.type
_entity_poly.pdbx_seq_one_letter_code
_entity_poly.pdbx_strand_id
1 'polypeptide(L)'
;DLEPYLGLHYPATDIPQASRFLFMKNRVRMICDCRAIPVKVIQDRELRQPLSLAGSTLRAPHGCHSQYMANMGSAASLVMAVLVNDNEEGSSSRSHKPKPRKLWGLVVCHHTNPRAVAFSLRSACEFLMQVFGLQLNMEVELAAQMREKHILRTQTLLCDMLLRDAPIGIVSESPNIMDLVKCDGAALYYGKKFWLLGTTPTEPQIRDLAEWLLDVHRDSTGLSTDSLADAGYPGAAALGDAVCGMAAAKITSRDFLFWFRSHTAKEIKWGGAKHDPEDRDDGRKMHPRSSFKAFLEVVKRRSLPWEDVEMDAIHSLQLILRGSFQDIDDSDTKTMIHARLNDLKLQGMDELSTVANEMVRLIETATAPIFAVDAGGFINGWNAKIAELTGLSVEEAMNRSLVGDLVVEDSAEIVERLLCLALQ
;
A
#
# COMPACT_ATOMS: atom_id res chain seq x y z
N ASP A 1 21.54 34.04 10.34
CA ASP A 1 20.99 32.99 9.46
C ASP A 1 20.14 32.00 10.25
N LEU A 2 19.24 31.29 9.57
CA LEU A 2 18.32 30.31 10.19
C LEU A 2 18.78 28.88 9.89
N GLU A 3 18.66 27.99 10.87
CA GLU A 3 18.90 26.55 10.67
C GLU A 3 17.78 25.95 9.80
N PRO A 4 18.13 25.10 8.79
CA PRO A 4 17.13 24.49 7.94
C PRO A 4 16.44 23.31 8.64
N TYR A 5 15.10 23.27 8.59
CA TYR A 5 14.29 22.17 9.11
C TYR A 5 13.84 21.15 8.04
N LEU A 6 14.35 21.29 6.81
CA LEU A 6 14.00 20.40 5.71
C LEU A 6 14.40 18.94 6.00
N GLY A 7 13.46 18.01 5.85
CA GLY A 7 13.67 16.57 6.05
C GLY A 7 13.54 16.11 7.52
N LEU A 8 13.24 17.01 8.46
CA LEU A 8 13.03 16.64 9.86
C LEU A 8 11.64 16.01 10.07
N HIS A 9 11.61 14.90 10.79
CA HIS A 9 10.40 14.22 11.24
C HIS A 9 10.04 14.63 12.67
N TYR A 10 8.73 14.71 12.92
CA TYR A 10 8.14 15.10 14.19
C TYR A 10 7.10 14.06 14.62
N PRO A 11 7.06 13.67 15.90
CA PRO A 11 6.00 12.83 16.47
C PRO A 11 4.60 13.40 16.27
N ALA A 12 3.62 12.51 16.14
CA ALA A 12 2.22 12.89 15.95
C ALA A 12 1.65 13.70 17.14
N THR A 13 2.18 13.49 18.35
CA THR A 13 1.76 14.17 19.59
C THR A 13 2.13 15.66 19.64
N ASP A 14 3.06 16.13 18.78
CA ASP A 14 3.37 17.57 18.69
C ASP A 14 2.16 18.38 18.19
N ILE A 15 1.22 17.76 17.46
CA ILE A 15 -0.05 18.35 17.04
C ILE A 15 -1.21 17.41 17.43
N PRO A 16 -1.79 17.61 18.63
CA PRO A 16 -2.86 16.75 19.13
C PRO A 16 -4.06 16.66 18.18
N GLN A 17 -4.77 15.53 18.21
CA GLN A 17 -5.93 15.25 17.34
C GLN A 17 -6.99 16.35 17.41
N ALA A 18 -7.26 16.89 18.60
CA ALA A 18 -8.19 18.01 18.78
C ALA A 18 -7.76 19.27 18.00
N SER A 19 -6.46 19.54 17.93
CA SER A 19 -5.92 20.66 17.14
C SER A 19 -6.02 20.40 15.64
N ARG A 20 -5.77 19.16 15.20
CA ARG A 20 -5.96 18.75 13.80
C ARG A 20 -7.40 18.95 13.34
N PHE A 21 -8.38 18.56 14.16
CA PHE A 21 -9.80 18.82 13.88
C PHE A 21 -10.13 20.32 13.79
N LEU A 22 -9.53 21.15 14.66
CA LEU A 22 -9.70 22.60 14.57
C LEU A 22 -9.12 23.21 13.28
N PHE A 23 -8.06 22.63 12.72
CA PHE A 23 -7.52 23.07 11.41
C PHE A 23 -8.44 22.72 10.24
N MET A 24 -9.23 21.65 10.36
CA MET A 24 -10.26 21.34 9.36
C MET A 24 -11.39 22.38 9.35
N LYS A 25 -11.74 22.93 10.53
CA LYS A 25 -12.74 23.99 10.68
C LYS A 25 -12.18 25.38 10.35
N ASN A 26 -11.01 25.72 10.89
CA ASN A 26 -10.34 26.99 10.69
C ASN A 26 -9.03 26.78 9.92
N ARG A 27 -9.10 27.05 8.63
CA ARG A 27 -8.04 26.72 7.68
C ARG A 27 -6.81 27.61 7.82
N VAL A 28 -6.94 28.78 8.44
CA VAL A 28 -5.84 29.72 8.66
C VAL A 28 -5.78 30.12 10.13
N ARG A 29 -4.62 29.95 10.75
CA ARG A 29 -4.37 30.32 12.13
C ARG A 29 -3.11 31.17 12.23
N MET A 30 -3.22 32.30 12.91
CA MET A 30 -2.11 33.23 13.13
C MET A 30 -1.83 33.36 14.62
N ILE A 31 -0.55 33.40 14.98
CA ILE A 31 -0.05 33.79 16.30
C ILE A 31 0.92 34.94 16.07
N CYS A 32 0.56 36.14 16.50
CA CYS A 32 1.38 37.34 16.27
C CYS A 32 2.64 37.37 17.14
N ASP A 33 2.53 36.95 18.40
CA ASP A 33 3.64 36.80 19.34
C ASP A 33 3.29 35.68 20.32
N CYS A 34 4.12 34.64 20.39
CA CYS A 34 3.93 33.51 21.30
C CYS A 34 4.13 33.89 22.78
N ARG A 35 4.80 35.01 23.05
CA ARG A 35 5.10 35.53 24.40
C ARG A 35 4.08 36.56 24.88
N ALA A 36 3.14 36.97 24.04
CA ALA A 36 2.12 37.92 24.42
C ALA A 36 1.19 37.35 25.51
N ILE A 37 0.86 38.18 26.50
CA ILE A 37 -0.03 37.80 27.60
C ILE A 37 -1.46 37.67 27.06
N PRO A 38 -2.13 36.50 27.21
CA PRO A 38 -3.50 36.34 26.76
C PRO A 38 -4.48 37.25 27.51
N VAL A 39 -5.42 37.83 26.77
CA VAL A 39 -6.50 38.65 27.35
C VAL A 39 -7.68 37.75 27.73
N LYS A 40 -8.17 37.87 28.95
CA LYS A 40 -9.33 37.10 29.43
C LYS A 40 -10.63 37.63 28.80
N VAL A 41 -11.50 36.71 28.39
CA VAL A 41 -12.86 37.04 27.96
C VAL A 41 -13.71 37.31 29.19
N ILE A 42 -14.41 38.45 29.22
CA ILE A 42 -15.42 38.73 30.24
C ILE A 42 -16.72 38.05 29.79
N GLN A 43 -17.28 37.19 30.64
CA GLN A 43 -18.48 36.41 30.35
C GLN A 43 -19.54 36.67 31.42
N ASP A 44 -20.80 36.65 31.00
CA ASP A 44 -21.93 36.67 31.93
C ASP A 44 -21.94 35.38 32.76
N ARG A 45 -22.32 35.50 34.05
CA ARG A 45 -22.42 34.35 34.95
C ARG A 45 -23.59 33.43 34.62
N GLU A 46 -24.59 33.92 33.88
CA GLU A 46 -25.75 33.13 33.45
C GLU A 46 -25.40 32.12 32.33
N LEU A 47 -24.24 32.25 31.70
CA LEU A 47 -23.76 31.28 30.72
C LEU A 47 -23.47 29.93 31.38
N ARG A 48 -24.23 28.91 30.98
CA ARG A 48 -24.07 27.52 31.48
C ARG A 48 -22.69 26.92 31.18
N GLN A 49 -22.00 27.42 30.16
CA GLN A 49 -20.67 26.97 29.77
C GLN A 49 -19.88 28.13 29.14
N PRO A 50 -18.54 28.10 29.20
CA PRO A 50 -17.71 29.11 28.55
C PRO A 50 -17.97 29.19 27.05
N LEU A 51 -17.91 30.40 26.49
CA LEU A 51 -18.00 30.63 25.05
C LEU A 51 -16.92 29.84 24.30
N SER A 52 -17.33 29.11 23.26
CA SER A 52 -16.38 28.46 22.36
C SER A 52 -15.74 29.48 21.42
N LEU A 53 -14.43 29.67 21.57
CA LEU A 53 -13.63 30.49 20.66
C LEU A 53 -13.05 29.69 19.50
N ALA A 54 -13.54 28.47 19.25
CA ALA A 54 -13.00 27.58 18.23
C ALA A 54 -12.86 28.28 16.88
N GLY A 55 -13.87 29.06 16.45
CA GLY A 55 -13.88 29.82 15.18
C GLY A 55 -13.18 31.19 15.19
N SER A 56 -12.64 31.63 16.34
CA SER A 56 -12.04 32.96 16.44
C SER A 56 -10.62 32.99 15.87
N THR A 57 -10.35 33.96 15.00
CA THR A 57 -9.00 34.19 14.43
C THR A 57 -8.01 34.74 15.46
N LEU A 58 -8.49 35.26 16.59
CA LEU A 58 -7.69 35.82 17.68
C LEU A 58 -7.60 34.88 18.90
N ARG A 59 -8.05 33.63 18.75
CA ARG A 59 -7.98 32.64 19.84
C ARG A 59 -6.54 32.44 20.30
N ALA A 60 -6.31 32.64 21.60
CA ALA A 60 -4.99 32.47 22.21
C ALA A 60 -4.45 31.02 22.00
N PRO A 61 -3.14 30.86 21.76
CA PRO A 61 -2.50 29.56 21.79
C PRO A 61 -2.53 28.94 23.18
N HIS A 62 -2.52 27.61 23.23
CA HIS A 62 -2.30 26.88 24.47
C HIS A 62 -0.86 27.10 24.96
N GLY A 63 -0.66 27.21 26.28
CA GLY A 63 0.65 27.54 26.87
C GLY A 63 1.77 26.57 26.48
N CYS A 64 1.45 25.27 26.35
CA CYS A 64 2.40 24.27 25.85
C CYS A 64 2.90 24.63 24.44
N HIS A 65 2.01 25.03 23.53
CA HIS A 65 2.41 25.41 22.17
C HIS A 65 3.16 26.75 22.14
N SER A 66 2.78 27.71 22.98
CA SER A 66 3.57 28.95 23.14
C SER A 66 4.99 28.67 23.57
N GLN A 67 5.18 27.79 24.56
CA GLN A 67 6.51 27.40 25.01
C GLN A 67 7.28 26.59 23.96
N TYR A 68 6.60 25.71 23.21
CA TYR A 68 7.19 25.00 22.06
C TYR A 68 7.72 26.00 21.01
N MET A 69 6.92 27.00 20.64
CA MET A 69 7.33 28.05 19.70
C MET A 69 8.53 28.84 20.22
N ALA A 70 8.53 29.21 21.51
CA ALA A 70 9.64 29.89 22.15
C ALA A 70 10.93 29.04 22.13
N ASN A 71 10.83 27.75 22.45
CA ASN A 71 11.96 26.81 22.41
C ASN A 71 12.51 26.62 20.99
N MET A 72 11.66 26.72 19.96
CA MET A 72 12.04 26.65 18.54
C MET A 72 12.66 27.97 18.02
N GLY A 73 12.56 29.07 18.78
CA GLY A 73 12.97 30.40 18.31
C GLY A 73 11.97 31.08 17.35
N SER A 74 10.73 30.59 17.31
CA SER A 74 9.64 31.16 16.50
C SER A 74 8.79 32.10 17.35
N ALA A 75 8.88 33.41 17.11
CA ALA A 75 8.09 34.40 17.83
C ALA A 75 6.67 34.52 17.26
N ALA A 76 6.50 34.44 15.94
CA ALA A 76 5.22 34.50 15.27
C ALA A 76 5.03 33.33 14.31
N SER A 77 3.77 32.94 14.08
CA SER A 77 3.43 31.90 13.12
C SER A 77 2.16 32.19 12.32
N LEU A 78 2.16 31.73 11.08
CA LEU A 78 0.97 31.63 10.24
C LEU A 78 0.90 30.18 9.73
N VAL A 79 -0.15 29.47 10.14
CA VAL A 79 -0.37 28.07 9.79
C VAL A 79 -1.60 27.98 8.92
N MET A 80 -1.49 27.24 7.82
CA MET A 80 -2.56 27.05 6.86
C MET A 80 -2.79 25.57 6.58
N ALA A 81 -4.05 25.15 6.57
CA ALA A 81 -4.44 23.75 6.40
C ALA A 81 -4.45 23.36 4.92
N VAL A 82 -3.83 22.23 4.61
CA VAL A 82 -3.93 21.57 3.30
C VAL A 82 -4.92 20.43 3.42
N LEU A 83 -6.07 20.58 2.77
CA LEU A 83 -7.17 19.61 2.81
C LEU A 83 -7.26 18.86 1.49
N VAL A 84 -7.39 17.54 1.57
CA VAL A 84 -7.58 16.64 0.43
C VAL A 84 -8.90 15.89 0.60
N ASN A 85 -9.38 15.28 -0.49
CA ASN A 85 -10.54 14.41 -0.42
C ASN A 85 -10.14 13.13 0.32
N ASP A 86 -11.05 12.63 1.15
CA ASP A 86 -10.90 11.35 1.79
C ASP A 86 -11.45 10.28 0.84
N ASN A 87 -10.55 9.41 0.39
CA ASN A 87 -10.83 8.35 -0.58
C ASN A 87 -10.82 6.96 0.09
N GLU A 88 -10.68 6.87 1.42
CA GLU A 88 -10.58 5.59 2.14
C GLU A 88 -11.94 5.01 2.53
N GLU A 89 -13.00 5.82 2.59
CA GLU A 89 -14.35 5.28 2.60
C GLU A 89 -14.73 4.91 1.17
N GLY A 90 -15.00 3.63 0.94
CA GLY A 90 -15.55 3.05 -0.29
C GLY A 90 -16.92 3.67 -0.64
N SER A 91 -16.90 4.94 -1.02
CA SER A 91 -18.04 5.69 -1.51
C SER A 91 -18.33 5.16 -2.90
N SER A 92 -19.12 4.10 -2.94
CA SER A 92 -20.02 3.76 -4.03
C SER A 92 -20.49 5.05 -4.73
N SER A 93 -20.16 5.16 -6.02
CA SER A 93 -20.27 6.37 -6.86
C SER A 93 -21.70 6.85 -7.13
N ARG A 94 -22.65 6.69 -6.19
CA ARG A 94 -24.09 6.93 -6.43
C ARG A 94 -24.74 7.99 -5.55
N SER A 95 -23.99 8.78 -4.78
CA SER A 95 -24.58 9.94 -4.09
C SER A 95 -23.83 11.24 -4.40
N HIS A 96 -24.55 12.28 -4.80
CA HIS A 96 -24.06 13.66 -4.99
C HIS A 96 -23.64 14.33 -3.66
N LYS A 97 -23.22 13.56 -2.66
CA LYS A 97 -22.70 14.11 -1.41
C LYS A 97 -21.25 14.54 -1.63
N PRO A 98 -20.85 15.72 -1.14
CA PRO A 98 -19.45 16.13 -1.19
C PRO A 98 -18.61 15.10 -0.44
N LYS A 99 -17.55 14.58 -1.09
CA LYS A 99 -16.62 13.64 -0.46
C LYS A 99 -16.11 14.24 0.87
N PRO A 100 -16.06 13.44 1.95
CA PRO A 100 -15.44 13.90 3.19
C PRO A 100 -14.03 14.38 2.90
N ARG A 101 -13.58 15.45 3.58
CA ARG A 101 -12.21 15.97 3.43
C ARG A 101 -11.38 15.55 4.61
N LYS A 102 -10.11 15.23 4.39
CA LYS A 102 -9.12 14.98 5.44
C LYS A 102 -8.02 16.04 5.45
N LEU A 103 -7.41 16.25 6.61
CA LEU A 103 -6.22 17.11 6.76
C LEU A 103 -5.00 16.34 6.27
N TRP A 104 -4.50 16.66 5.07
CA TRP A 104 -3.31 16.02 4.51
C TRP A 104 -2.03 16.54 5.16
N GLY A 105 -1.98 17.84 5.40
CA GLY A 105 -0.80 18.49 5.98
C GLY A 105 -1.04 19.96 6.28
N LEU A 106 0.03 20.66 6.65
CA LEU A 106 0.03 22.07 6.98
C LEU A 106 1.14 22.81 6.23
N VAL A 107 0.84 24.02 5.76
CA VAL A 107 1.88 25.00 5.40
C VAL A 107 2.10 25.89 6.61
N VAL A 108 3.30 25.85 7.15
CA VAL A 108 3.67 26.55 8.38
C VAL A 108 4.71 27.62 8.07
N CYS A 109 4.36 28.88 8.31
CA CYS A 109 5.27 30.01 8.22
C CYS A 109 5.72 30.41 9.62
N HIS A 110 7.02 30.51 9.83
CA HIS A 110 7.62 30.98 11.08
C HIS A 110 8.26 32.35 10.90
N HIS A 111 8.26 33.13 11.98
CA HIS A 111 9.03 34.37 12.04
C HIS A 111 9.72 34.50 13.39
N THR A 112 10.98 34.91 13.37
CA THR A 112 11.79 35.17 14.59
C THR A 112 11.35 36.41 15.38
N ASN A 113 10.51 37.27 14.80
CA ASN A 113 10.01 38.50 15.41
C ASN A 113 8.47 38.50 15.40
N PRO A 114 7.83 39.22 16.35
CA PRO A 114 6.39 39.40 16.33
C PRO A 114 5.91 39.94 14.99
N ARG A 115 4.87 39.32 14.41
CA ARG A 115 4.33 39.74 13.11
C ARG A 115 2.85 39.46 13.00
N ALA A 116 2.09 40.51 12.70
CA ALA A 116 0.69 40.41 12.31
C ALA A 116 0.57 40.40 10.78
N VAL A 117 -0.35 39.57 10.28
CA VAL A 117 -0.67 39.45 8.85
C VAL A 117 -2.09 39.95 8.62
N ALA A 118 -2.24 40.93 7.73
CA ALA A 118 -3.53 41.53 7.40
C ALA A 118 -4.52 40.47 6.90
N PHE A 119 -5.81 40.71 7.15
CA PHE A 119 -6.87 39.75 6.78
C PHE A 119 -6.88 39.46 5.27
N SER A 120 -6.76 40.49 4.43
CA SER A 120 -6.73 40.34 2.96
C SER A 120 -5.67 39.35 2.49
N LEU A 121 -4.46 39.43 3.06
CA LEU A 121 -3.37 38.52 2.72
C LEU A 121 -3.65 37.11 3.25
N ARG A 122 -4.20 36.97 4.47
CA ARG A 122 -4.61 35.65 5.01
C ARG A 122 -5.67 34.99 4.15
N SER A 123 -6.65 35.74 3.65
CA SER A 123 -7.68 35.25 2.73
C SER A 123 -7.10 34.82 1.38
N ALA A 124 -6.16 35.59 0.82
CA ALA A 124 -5.48 35.21 -0.41
C ALA A 124 -4.65 33.92 -0.22
N CYS A 125 -3.96 33.77 0.90
CA CYS A 125 -3.24 32.55 1.21
C CYS A 125 -4.18 31.35 1.43
N GLU A 126 -5.35 31.56 2.04
CA GLU A 126 -6.37 30.50 2.16
C GLU A 126 -6.81 30.00 0.78
N PHE A 127 -7.06 30.91 -0.16
CA PHE A 127 -7.40 30.54 -1.54
C PHE A 127 -6.27 29.76 -2.21
N LEU A 128 -5.02 30.18 -2.04
CA LEU A 128 -3.85 29.45 -2.54
C LEU A 128 -3.79 28.01 -2.01
N MET A 129 -4.11 27.80 -0.72
CA MET A 129 -4.14 26.45 -0.14
C MET A 129 -5.27 25.58 -0.70
N GLN A 130 -6.39 26.18 -1.11
CA GLN A 130 -7.46 25.44 -1.79
C GLN A 130 -7.01 24.95 -3.17
N VAL A 131 -6.32 25.81 -3.94
CA VAL A 131 -5.75 25.44 -5.24
C VAL A 131 -4.66 24.37 -5.06
N PHE A 132 -3.79 24.53 -4.06
CA PHE A 132 -2.76 23.55 -3.75
C PHE A 132 -3.35 22.18 -3.38
N GLY A 133 -4.40 22.16 -2.53
CA GLY A 133 -5.11 20.93 -2.19
C GLY A 133 -5.78 20.26 -3.40
N LEU A 134 -6.28 21.03 -4.36
CA LEU A 134 -6.83 20.48 -5.61
C LEU A 134 -5.74 19.79 -6.46
N GLN A 135 -4.60 20.46 -6.68
CA GLN A 135 -3.50 19.86 -7.43
C GLN A 135 -2.99 18.58 -6.74
N LEU A 136 -2.85 18.61 -5.42
CA LEU A 136 -2.42 17.47 -4.64
C LEU A 136 -3.41 16.29 -4.75
N ASN A 137 -4.72 16.55 -4.76
CA ASN A 137 -5.72 15.51 -5.01
C ASN A 137 -5.50 14.84 -6.37
N MET A 138 -5.21 15.61 -7.42
CA MET A 138 -4.95 15.06 -8.76
C MET A 138 -3.73 14.14 -8.75
N GLU A 139 -2.63 14.54 -8.09
CA GLU A 139 -1.43 13.69 -7.98
C GLU A 139 -1.70 12.41 -7.19
N VAL A 140 -2.45 12.49 -6.10
CA VAL A 140 -2.84 11.32 -5.29
C VAL A 140 -3.72 10.35 -6.09
N GLU A 141 -4.65 10.87 -6.88
CA GLU A 141 -5.54 10.08 -7.74
C GLU A 141 -4.77 9.44 -8.90
N LEU A 142 -3.87 10.17 -9.56
CA LEU A 142 -2.96 9.62 -10.57
C LEU A 142 -2.08 8.50 -9.99
N ALA A 143 -1.54 8.68 -8.79
CA ALA A 143 -0.77 7.65 -8.12
C ALA A 143 -1.63 6.40 -7.81
N ALA A 144 -2.91 6.58 -7.47
CA ALA A 144 -3.84 5.47 -7.28
C ALA A 144 -4.14 4.72 -8.58
N GLN A 145 -4.37 5.43 -9.69
CA GLN A 145 -4.56 4.82 -11.02
C GLN A 145 -3.31 4.06 -11.47
N MET A 146 -2.11 4.60 -11.22
CA MET A 146 -0.86 3.89 -11.52
C MET A 146 -0.73 2.60 -10.71
N ARG A 147 -1.16 2.59 -9.44
CA ARG A 147 -1.22 1.37 -8.61
C ARG A 147 -2.21 0.35 -9.18
N GLU A 148 -3.41 0.77 -9.58
CA GLU A 148 -4.41 -0.12 -10.20
C GLU A 148 -3.89 -0.75 -11.49
N LYS A 149 -3.28 0.05 -12.38
CA LYS A 149 -2.63 -0.45 -13.59
C LYS A 149 -1.51 -1.44 -13.26
N HIS A 150 -0.76 -1.19 -12.19
CA HIS A 150 0.28 -2.12 -11.74
C HIS A 150 -0.31 -3.45 -11.30
N ILE A 151 -1.38 -3.45 -10.50
CA ILE A 151 -2.09 -4.65 -10.06
C ILE A 151 -2.59 -5.46 -11.27
N LEU A 152 -3.24 -4.83 -12.24
CA LEU A 152 -3.71 -5.50 -13.46
C LEU A 152 -2.56 -6.15 -14.23
N ARG A 153 -1.43 -5.46 -14.37
CA ARG A 153 -0.24 -6.02 -15.01
C ARG A 153 0.30 -7.23 -14.25
N THR A 154 0.31 -7.18 -12.92
CA THR A 154 0.72 -8.30 -12.06
C THR A 154 -0.23 -9.49 -12.22
N GLN A 155 -1.55 -9.26 -12.34
CA GLN A 155 -2.52 -10.32 -12.63
C GLN A 155 -2.29 -10.96 -14.00
N THR A 156 -2.09 -10.16 -15.06
CA THR A 156 -1.75 -10.68 -16.39
C THR A 156 -0.48 -11.53 -16.35
N LEU A 157 0.52 -11.09 -15.58
CA LEU A 157 1.76 -11.84 -15.39
C LEU A 157 1.54 -13.19 -14.70
N LEU A 158 0.71 -13.23 -13.66
CA LEU A 158 0.33 -14.48 -12.99
C LEU A 158 -0.39 -15.45 -13.95
N CYS A 159 -1.29 -14.94 -14.80
CA CYS A 159 -1.95 -15.75 -15.82
C CYS A 159 -0.97 -16.31 -16.87
N ASP A 160 0.02 -15.53 -17.30
CA ASP A 160 1.06 -15.99 -18.21
C ASP A 160 1.94 -17.07 -17.55
N MET A 161 2.30 -16.89 -16.29
CA MET A 161 3.08 -17.88 -15.52
C MET A 161 2.32 -19.19 -15.30
N LEU A 162 0.99 -19.14 -15.19
CA LEU A 162 0.12 -20.32 -15.06
C LEU A 162 0.16 -21.25 -16.27
N LEU A 163 0.34 -20.69 -17.46
CA LEU A 163 0.30 -21.44 -18.73
C LEU A 163 1.64 -22.13 -19.06
N ARG A 164 2.64 -22.02 -18.19
CA ARG A 164 3.99 -22.56 -18.42
C ARG A 164 4.21 -23.87 -17.68
N ASP A 165 5.22 -24.62 -18.13
CA ASP A 165 5.72 -25.82 -17.46
C ASP A 165 6.37 -25.47 -16.10
N ALA A 166 5.54 -25.33 -15.06
CA ALA A 166 5.97 -25.14 -13.68
C ALA A 166 6.67 -26.40 -13.14
N PRO A 167 7.69 -26.28 -12.27
CA PRO A 167 8.16 -25.06 -11.59
C PRO A 167 9.31 -24.33 -12.32
N ILE A 168 9.83 -24.88 -13.42
CA ILE A 168 11.03 -24.32 -14.06
C ILE A 168 10.67 -23.10 -14.91
N GLY A 169 9.55 -23.16 -15.65
CA GLY A 169 9.10 -22.10 -16.55
C GLY A 169 8.86 -20.75 -15.89
N ILE A 170 8.52 -20.71 -14.59
CA ILE A 170 8.33 -19.45 -13.85
C ILE A 170 9.66 -18.75 -13.50
N VAL A 171 10.79 -19.47 -13.58
CA VAL A 171 12.14 -18.94 -13.30
C VAL A 171 12.96 -18.78 -14.58
N SER A 172 12.86 -19.73 -15.52
CA SER A 172 13.71 -19.76 -16.72
C SER A 172 13.21 -18.85 -17.85
N GLU A 173 11.90 -18.59 -17.92
CA GLU A 173 11.29 -17.83 -19.01
C GLU A 173 10.93 -16.42 -18.57
N SER A 174 10.97 -15.47 -19.50
CA SER A 174 10.65 -14.06 -19.26
C SER A 174 9.23 -13.76 -19.72
N PRO A 175 8.41 -13.05 -18.92
CA PRO A 175 8.71 -12.52 -17.57
C PRO A 175 8.77 -13.62 -16.49
N ASN A 176 9.61 -13.45 -15.45
CA ASN A 176 9.89 -14.43 -14.39
C ASN A 176 9.46 -13.94 -12.99
N ILE A 177 9.67 -14.75 -11.95
CA ILE A 177 9.27 -14.43 -10.57
C ILE A 177 9.82 -13.10 -10.02
N MET A 178 10.93 -12.56 -10.55
CA MET A 178 11.42 -11.22 -10.17
C MET A 178 10.56 -10.08 -10.75
N ASP A 179 9.86 -10.31 -11.87
CA ASP A 179 8.99 -9.32 -12.50
C ASP A 179 7.65 -9.17 -11.76
N LEU A 180 7.33 -10.12 -10.87
CA LEU A 180 6.09 -10.14 -10.10
C LEU A 180 6.05 -9.06 -9.01
N VAL A 181 7.17 -8.85 -8.33
CA VAL A 181 7.29 -7.92 -7.19
C VAL A 181 8.62 -7.18 -7.25
N LYS A 182 8.70 -5.97 -6.71
CA LYS A 182 9.97 -5.23 -6.70
C LYS A 182 10.95 -5.92 -5.75
N CYS A 183 11.97 -6.54 -6.30
CA CYS A 183 13.01 -7.24 -5.55
C CYS A 183 14.37 -7.10 -6.23
N ASP A 184 15.44 -7.33 -5.47
CA ASP A 184 16.80 -7.32 -6.00
C ASP A 184 17.24 -8.73 -6.44
N GLY A 185 16.57 -9.76 -5.94
CA GLY A 185 16.73 -11.14 -6.37
C GLY A 185 15.58 -12.04 -5.92
N ALA A 186 15.51 -13.21 -6.52
CA ALA A 186 14.54 -14.24 -6.21
C ALA A 186 15.16 -15.63 -6.35
N ALA A 187 14.62 -16.61 -5.63
CA ALA A 187 15.09 -17.99 -5.70
C ALA A 187 13.93 -18.98 -5.62
N LEU A 188 14.05 -20.06 -6.38
CA LEU A 188 13.23 -21.26 -6.25
C LEU A 188 14.10 -22.36 -5.64
N TYR A 189 13.63 -22.96 -4.55
CA TYR A 189 14.18 -24.18 -3.97
C TYR A 189 13.15 -25.30 -4.14
N TYR A 190 13.41 -26.22 -5.07
CA TYR A 190 12.48 -27.30 -5.40
C TYR A 190 13.23 -28.61 -5.65
N GLY A 191 12.79 -29.70 -5.02
CA GLY A 191 13.38 -31.03 -5.23
C GLY A 191 14.89 -31.10 -4.92
N LYS A 192 15.34 -30.35 -3.90
CA LYS A 192 16.74 -30.15 -3.50
C LYS A 192 17.63 -29.42 -4.52
N LYS A 193 17.05 -28.85 -5.58
CA LYS A 193 17.74 -28.02 -6.57
C LYS A 193 17.42 -26.54 -6.33
N PHE A 194 18.32 -25.68 -6.81
CA PHE A 194 18.21 -24.23 -6.67
C PHE A 194 18.17 -23.57 -8.04
N TRP A 195 17.31 -22.57 -8.19
CA TRP A 195 17.32 -21.65 -9.30
C TRP A 195 17.34 -20.24 -8.74
N LEU A 196 18.41 -19.50 -9.05
CA LEU A 196 18.71 -18.20 -8.45
C LEU A 196 18.66 -17.12 -9.52
N LEU A 197 18.00 -16.01 -9.22
CA LEU A 197 17.86 -14.85 -10.10
C LEU A 197 18.27 -13.58 -9.34
N GLY A 198 19.11 -12.74 -9.94
CA GLY A 198 19.55 -11.47 -9.35
C GLY A 198 20.40 -11.64 -8.09
N THR A 199 20.24 -10.74 -7.13
CA THR A 199 20.99 -10.69 -5.87
C THR A 199 20.36 -11.63 -4.84
N THR A 200 20.99 -12.79 -4.63
CA THR A 200 20.47 -13.85 -3.74
C THR A 200 21.56 -14.33 -2.78
N PRO A 201 21.18 -14.93 -1.64
CA PRO A 201 22.11 -15.71 -0.84
C PRO A 201 22.65 -16.91 -1.63
N THR A 202 23.77 -17.46 -1.19
CA THR A 202 24.34 -18.69 -1.78
C THR A 202 23.44 -19.91 -1.52
N GLU A 203 23.55 -20.97 -2.32
CA GLU A 203 22.74 -22.19 -2.14
C GLU A 203 22.79 -22.78 -0.71
N PRO A 204 23.95 -22.84 -0.02
CA PRO A 204 23.99 -23.28 1.38
C PRO A 204 23.21 -22.35 2.32
N GLN A 205 23.25 -21.04 2.07
CA GLN A 205 22.51 -20.05 2.88
C GLN A 205 21.01 -20.12 2.63
N ILE A 206 20.56 -20.39 1.38
CA ILE A 206 19.14 -20.59 1.08
C ILE A 206 18.61 -21.87 1.73
N ARG A 207 19.43 -22.93 1.76
CA ARG A 207 19.08 -24.16 2.48
C ARG A 207 18.91 -23.89 3.98
N ASP A 208 19.83 -23.16 4.58
CA ASP A 208 19.77 -22.76 5.99
C ASP A 208 18.53 -21.90 6.30
N LEU A 209 18.18 -20.96 5.41
CA LEU A 209 16.93 -20.19 5.49
C LEU A 209 15.68 -21.08 5.43
N ALA A 210 15.65 -22.05 4.52
CA ALA A 210 14.53 -23.00 4.41
C ALA A 210 14.40 -23.88 5.67
N GLU A 211 15.51 -24.34 6.23
CA GLU A 211 15.53 -25.11 7.49
C GLU A 211 15.05 -24.26 8.67
N TRP A 212 15.50 -23.00 8.77
CA TRP A 212 15.04 -22.05 9.79
C TRP A 212 13.53 -21.78 9.70
N LEU A 213 12.99 -21.60 8.49
CA LEU A 213 11.54 -21.43 8.28
C LEU A 213 10.74 -22.68 8.70
N LEU A 214 11.27 -23.89 8.49
CA LEU A 214 10.61 -25.13 8.88
C LEU A 214 10.64 -25.37 10.40
N ASP A 215 11.64 -24.85 11.10
CA ASP A 215 11.78 -24.98 12.55
C ASP A 215 10.92 -23.94 13.29
N VAL A 216 11.07 -22.66 12.94
CA VAL A 216 10.47 -21.53 13.67
C VAL A 216 9.07 -21.17 13.17
N HIS A 217 8.80 -21.37 11.88
CA HIS A 217 7.55 -20.96 11.22
C HIS A 217 6.75 -22.16 10.67
N ARG A 218 6.73 -23.26 11.42
CA ARG A 218 6.20 -24.57 10.98
C ARG A 218 4.74 -24.51 10.47
N ASP A 219 3.89 -23.75 11.14
CA ASP A 219 2.45 -23.64 10.85
C ASP A 219 2.12 -22.51 9.85
N SER A 220 3.11 -21.73 9.43
CA SER A 220 2.91 -20.63 8.48
C SER A 220 3.04 -21.11 7.04
N THR A 221 2.26 -20.50 6.15
CA THR A 221 2.40 -20.68 4.70
C THR A 221 3.57 -19.85 4.15
N GLY A 222 4.12 -18.90 4.90
CA GLY A 222 5.23 -18.08 4.45
C GLY A 222 5.73 -17.13 5.53
N LEU A 223 6.65 -16.24 5.15
CA LEU A 223 7.15 -15.16 6.00
C LEU A 223 7.48 -13.96 5.12
N SER A 224 7.09 -12.76 5.55
CA SER A 224 7.65 -11.52 5.03
C SER A 224 8.30 -10.72 6.15
N THR A 225 9.50 -10.21 5.87
CA THR A 225 10.22 -9.32 6.78
C THR A 225 11.06 -8.33 5.99
N ASP A 226 11.18 -7.11 6.50
CA ASP A 226 12.12 -6.09 6.03
C ASP A 226 13.50 -6.22 6.69
N SER A 227 13.63 -7.08 7.72
CA SER A 227 14.88 -7.40 8.39
C SER A 227 14.92 -8.85 8.85
N LEU A 228 15.75 -9.66 8.20
CA LEU A 228 16.05 -11.03 8.64
C LEU A 228 16.67 -11.05 10.05
N ALA A 229 17.44 -10.02 10.41
CA ALA A 229 18.02 -9.90 11.75
C ALA A 229 16.94 -9.72 12.83
N ASP A 230 16.00 -8.79 12.62
CA ASP A 230 14.92 -8.54 13.60
C ASP A 230 13.86 -9.66 13.60
N ALA A 231 13.70 -10.38 12.48
CA ALA A 231 12.88 -11.58 12.41
C ALA A 231 13.48 -12.78 13.18
N GLY A 232 14.73 -12.67 13.66
CA GLY A 232 15.37 -13.69 14.48
C GLY A 232 16.15 -14.75 13.69
N TYR A 233 16.46 -14.53 12.41
CA TYR A 233 17.29 -15.45 11.64
C TYR A 233 18.77 -15.38 12.09
N PRO A 234 19.36 -16.47 12.62
CA PRO A 234 20.72 -16.44 13.18
C PRO A 234 21.82 -16.09 12.16
N GLY A 235 21.64 -16.52 10.91
CA GLY A 235 22.60 -16.30 9.81
C GLY A 235 22.56 -14.89 9.20
N ALA A 236 21.68 -13.99 9.67
CA ALA A 236 21.44 -12.69 9.04
C ALA A 236 22.71 -11.83 8.92
N ALA A 237 23.63 -11.91 9.89
CA ALA A 237 24.87 -11.14 9.86
C ALA A 237 25.81 -11.56 8.71
N ALA A 238 25.75 -12.82 8.26
CA ALA A 238 26.57 -13.34 7.17
C ALA A 238 26.03 -12.99 5.78
N LEU A 239 24.74 -12.66 5.67
CA LEU A 239 24.11 -12.20 4.42
C LEU A 239 24.54 -10.76 4.06
N GLY A 240 24.91 -9.96 5.06
CA GLY A 240 25.37 -8.59 4.87
C GLY A 240 24.32 -7.64 4.33
N ASP A 241 24.77 -6.56 3.67
CA ASP A 241 23.87 -5.53 3.14
C ASP A 241 23.21 -5.93 1.81
N ALA A 242 23.63 -7.03 1.19
CA ALA A 242 23.07 -7.53 -0.06
C ALA A 242 21.68 -8.16 0.12
N VAL A 243 21.39 -8.73 1.29
CA VAL A 243 20.10 -9.37 1.58
C VAL A 243 19.70 -9.06 3.02
N CYS A 244 18.73 -8.15 3.16
CA CYS A 244 18.18 -7.73 4.45
C CYS A 244 16.70 -8.10 4.59
N GLY A 245 15.91 -7.83 3.55
CA GLY A 245 14.50 -8.20 3.50
C GLY A 245 14.28 -9.49 2.75
N MET A 246 13.28 -10.25 3.19
CA MET A 246 12.88 -11.51 2.56
C MET A 246 11.36 -11.64 2.57
N ALA A 247 10.78 -12.07 1.45
CA ALA A 247 9.48 -12.70 1.41
C ALA A 247 9.67 -14.16 0.96
N ALA A 248 9.10 -15.10 1.71
CA ALA A 248 9.21 -16.53 1.47
C ALA A 248 7.82 -17.15 1.40
N ALA A 249 7.57 -17.92 0.35
CA ALA A 249 6.32 -18.66 0.14
C ALA A 249 6.61 -20.15 0.10
N LYS A 250 6.02 -20.91 1.01
CA LYS A 250 6.19 -22.36 1.12
C LYS A 250 5.30 -23.06 0.10
N ILE A 251 5.88 -23.69 -0.92
CA ILE A 251 5.10 -24.45 -1.91
C ILE A 251 4.67 -25.77 -1.28
N THR A 252 5.61 -26.67 -1.00
CA THR A 252 5.34 -27.97 -0.37
C THR A 252 5.89 -28.01 1.07
N SER A 253 5.93 -29.17 1.71
CA SER A 253 6.59 -29.32 3.01
C SER A 253 8.11 -29.04 2.96
N ARG A 254 8.73 -29.06 1.77
CA ARG A 254 10.19 -28.95 1.59
C ARG A 254 10.62 -27.91 0.55
N ASP A 255 9.69 -27.43 -0.28
CA ASP A 255 9.99 -26.54 -1.40
C ASP A 255 9.48 -25.11 -1.13
N PHE A 256 10.25 -24.13 -1.57
CA PHE A 256 10.03 -22.71 -1.25
C PHE A 256 10.34 -21.81 -2.44
N LEU A 257 9.59 -20.71 -2.53
CA LEU A 257 9.95 -19.52 -3.29
C LEU A 257 10.44 -18.43 -2.35
N PHE A 258 11.44 -17.69 -2.79
CA PHE A 258 12.03 -16.58 -2.05
C PHE A 258 12.15 -15.34 -2.94
N TRP A 259 11.90 -14.19 -2.35
CA TRP A 259 12.24 -12.87 -2.89
C TRP A 259 13.07 -12.12 -1.87
N PHE A 260 14.11 -11.44 -2.34
CA PHE A 260 15.09 -10.77 -1.51
C PHE A 260 15.20 -9.29 -1.86
N ARG A 261 15.44 -8.47 -0.83
CA ARG A 261 15.76 -7.06 -0.97
C ARG A 261 17.01 -6.71 -0.18
N SER A 262 17.86 -5.90 -0.80
CA SER A 262 19.08 -5.37 -0.23
C SER A 262 18.78 -4.32 0.83
N HIS A 263 19.80 -3.99 1.61
CA HIS A 263 19.73 -2.87 2.53
C HIS A 263 19.42 -1.59 1.76
N THR A 264 18.38 -0.87 2.20
CA THR A 264 18.14 0.50 1.78
C THR A 264 18.41 1.40 2.99
N ALA A 265 19.39 2.29 2.88
CA ALA A 265 19.65 3.26 3.92
C ALA A 265 18.45 4.20 4.06
N LYS A 266 17.64 3.99 5.10
CA LYS A 266 16.58 4.91 5.49
C LYS A 266 17.10 5.79 6.61
N GLU A 267 17.47 7.01 6.25
CA GLU A 267 17.85 8.06 7.19
C GLU A 267 16.61 8.81 7.66
N ILE A 268 16.17 8.55 8.88
CA ILE A 268 15.13 9.38 9.50
C ILE A 268 15.83 10.41 10.38
N LYS A 269 15.78 11.67 9.93
CA LYS A 269 16.27 12.80 10.74
C LYS A 269 15.15 13.25 11.66
N TRP A 270 15.30 13.02 12.96
CA TRP A 270 14.31 13.44 13.97
C TRP A 270 14.64 14.82 14.50
N GLY A 271 13.64 15.69 14.59
CA GLY A 271 13.77 17.03 15.18
C GLY A 271 13.74 17.01 16.72
N GLY A 272 14.64 16.28 17.37
CA GLY A 272 14.83 16.29 18.84
C GLY A 272 14.38 15.04 19.60
N ALA A 273 13.25 14.42 19.24
CA ALA A 273 12.76 13.17 19.86
C ALA A 273 12.12 12.23 18.81
N LYS A 274 12.32 10.92 18.98
CA LYS A 274 11.73 9.86 18.16
C LYS A 274 10.24 9.71 18.46
N HIS A 275 9.44 9.32 17.48
CA HIS A 275 8.05 8.94 17.70
C HIS A 275 7.95 7.54 18.30
N ASP A 276 7.23 7.41 19.41
CA ASP A 276 6.76 6.13 19.94
C ASP A 276 5.31 5.88 19.45
N PRO A 277 5.01 4.77 18.75
CA PRO A 277 3.66 4.43 18.32
C PRO A 277 2.65 4.23 19.48
N GLU A 278 3.12 3.89 20.68
CA GLU A 278 2.26 3.70 21.86
C GLU A 278 1.88 5.03 22.53
N ASP A 279 2.54 6.14 22.16
CA ASP A 279 2.22 7.46 22.69
C ASP A 279 0.81 7.90 22.25
N ARG A 280 -0.03 8.23 23.23
CA ARG A 280 -1.36 8.82 23.01
C ARG A 280 -1.44 10.24 23.54
N ASP A 281 -2.33 11.04 22.95
CA ASP A 281 -2.61 12.40 23.41
C ASP A 281 -3.17 12.38 24.85
N ASP A 282 -2.36 12.80 25.83
CA ASP A 282 -2.78 12.98 27.23
C ASP A 282 -2.86 14.48 27.56
N GLY A 283 -4.08 14.97 27.77
CA GLY A 283 -4.34 16.37 28.14
C GLY A 283 -3.71 16.80 29.48
N ARG A 284 -3.30 15.84 30.33
CA ARG A 284 -2.61 16.11 31.60
C ARG A 284 -1.09 16.14 31.44
N LYS A 285 -0.53 15.50 30.41
CA LYS A 285 0.91 15.47 30.08
C LYS A 285 1.21 16.37 28.88
N MET A 286 0.95 17.66 29.02
CA MET A 286 1.34 18.65 28.00
C MET A 286 2.71 19.25 28.34
N HIS A 287 3.79 18.54 27.98
CA HIS A 287 5.15 19.07 28.09
C HIS A 287 5.65 19.60 26.75
N PRO A 288 6.08 20.88 26.68
CA PRO A 288 6.64 21.42 25.45
C PRO A 288 8.00 20.78 25.15
N ARG A 289 8.27 20.49 23.88
CA ARG A 289 9.57 20.00 23.43
C ARG A 289 10.68 20.98 23.81
N SER A 290 11.72 20.49 24.46
CA SER A 290 12.86 21.30 24.93
C SER A 290 13.98 21.47 23.91
N SER A 291 14.10 20.56 22.93
CA SER A 291 15.17 20.55 21.93
C SER A 291 14.64 20.23 20.54
N PHE A 292 15.16 20.93 19.54
CA PHE A 292 14.92 20.69 18.11
C PHE A 292 16.17 20.20 17.37
N LYS A 293 17.24 19.88 18.11
CA LYS A 293 18.48 19.39 17.50
C LYS A 293 18.20 18.13 16.70
N ALA A 294 18.54 18.19 15.42
CA ALA A 294 18.44 17.05 14.54
C ALA A 294 19.35 15.92 15.05
N PHE A 295 18.79 14.72 15.18
CA PHE A 295 19.60 13.51 15.30
C PHE A 295 19.17 12.50 14.25
N LEU A 296 20.16 11.76 13.75
CA LEU A 296 19.98 10.80 12.69
C LEU A 296 19.69 9.43 13.30
N GLU A 297 18.51 8.88 13.02
CA GLU A 297 18.27 7.46 13.20
C GLU A 297 18.68 6.75 11.91
N VAL A 298 19.85 6.10 11.96
CA VAL A 298 20.29 5.22 10.87
C VAL A 298 19.66 3.86 11.11
N VAL A 299 18.59 3.57 10.37
CA VAL A 299 18.00 2.24 10.36
C VAL A 299 18.95 1.34 9.57
N LYS A 300 19.78 0.56 10.26
CA LYS A 300 20.72 -0.38 9.63
C LYS A 300 20.04 -1.73 9.40
N ARG A 301 20.47 -2.44 8.35
CA ARG A 301 20.03 -3.83 8.05
C ARG A 301 18.52 -3.99 7.86
N ARG A 302 17.91 -3.01 7.19
CA ARG A 302 16.52 -3.09 6.73
C ARG A 302 16.43 -2.82 5.24
N SER A 303 15.52 -3.51 4.57
CA SER A 303 15.12 -3.23 3.19
C SER A 303 13.94 -2.26 3.14
N LEU A 304 13.48 -1.96 1.92
CA LEU A 304 12.12 -1.45 1.75
C LEU A 304 11.10 -2.49 2.22
N PRO A 305 10.02 -2.06 2.92
CA PRO A 305 8.96 -2.97 3.37
C PRO A 305 8.17 -3.53 2.19
N TRP A 306 7.70 -4.76 2.31
CA TRP A 306 6.83 -5.40 1.31
C TRP A 306 5.45 -4.77 1.34
N GLU A 307 4.94 -4.32 0.19
CA GLU A 307 3.61 -3.74 0.07
C GLU A 307 2.54 -4.84 0.06
N ASP A 308 1.32 -4.53 0.51
CA ASP A 308 0.23 -5.52 0.56
C ASP A 308 -0.06 -6.13 -0.82
N VAL A 309 -0.04 -5.33 -1.88
CA VAL A 309 -0.21 -5.79 -3.28
C VAL A 309 0.88 -6.75 -3.74
N GLU A 310 2.10 -6.61 -3.23
CA GLU A 310 3.20 -7.53 -3.53
C GLU A 310 3.02 -8.85 -2.79
N MET A 311 2.58 -8.78 -1.53
CA MET A 311 2.28 -9.96 -0.73
C MET A 311 1.09 -10.74 -1.28
N ASP A 312 0.04 -10.06 -1.73
CA ASP A 312 -1.10 -10.67 -2.40
C ASP A 312 -0.65 -11.41 -3.67
N ALA A 313 0.21 -10.79 -4.49
CA ALA A 313 0.75 -11.44 -5.69
C ALA A 313 1.58 -12.70 -5.37
N ILE A 314 2.42 -12.63 -4.33
CA ILE A 314 3.21 -13.77 -3.84
C ILE A 314 2.29 -14.90 -3.35
N HIS A 315 1.27 -14.57 -2.56
CA HIS A 315 0.32 -15.55 -2.05
C HIS A 315 -0.53 -16.17 -3.18
N SER A 316 -0.94 -15.38 -4.19
CA SER A 316 -1.63 -15.89 -5.37
C SER A 316 -0.76 -16.89 -6.12
N LEU A 317 0.50 -16.55 -6.42
CA LEU A 317 1.44 -17.47 -7.06
C LEU A 317 1.67 -18.73 -6.23
N GLN A 318 1.77 -18.59 -4.90
CA GLN A 318 1.93 -19.72 -4.00
C GLN A 318 0.75 -20.70 -4.08
N LEU A 319 -0.48 -20.20 -4.04
CA LEU A 319 -1.69 -21.03 -4.11
C LEU A 319 -1.77 -21.78 -5.44
N ILE A 320 -1.48 -21.06 -6.53
CA ILE A 320 -1.39 -21.61 -7.89
C ILE A 320 -0.43 -22.80 -7.92
N LEU A 321 0.80 -22.61 -7.46
CA LEU A 321 1.83 -23.64 -7.50
C LEU A 321 1.49 -24.81 -6.59
N ARG A 322 0.91 -24.56 -5.41
CA ARG A 322 0.43 -25.63 -4.52
C ARG A 322 -0.60 -26.53 -5.19
N GLY A 323 -1.55 -25.95 -5.92
CA GLY A 323 -2.54 -26.70 -6.70
C GLY A 323 -1.86 -27.60 -7.72
N SER A 324 -0.97 -27.05 -8.55
CA SER A 324 -0.27 -27.83 -9.59
C SER A 324 0.66 -28.92 -9.06
N PHE A 325 1.21 -28.80 -7.85
CA PHE A 325 2.17 -29.77 -7.30
C PHE A 325 1.58 -30.87 -6.44
N GLN A 326 0.38 -30.70 -5.86
CA GLN A 326 -0.28 -31.79 -5.12
C GLN A 326 -0.66 -32.96 -6.04
N ASP A 327 -0.93 -32.70 -7.32
CA ASP A 327 -1.27 -33.73 -8.30
C ASP A 327 -0.06 -34.60 -8.73
N ILE A 328 1.17 -34.15 -8.48
CA ILE A 328 2.40 -34.82 -8.91
C ILE A 328 2.98 -35.73 -7.82
N ASP A 329 2.87 -35.34 -6.55
CA ASP A 329 3.52 -36.00 -5.40
C ASP A 329 2.83 -37.33 -5.00
N ASP A 330 1.60 -37.58 -5.47
CA ASP A 330 0.86 -38.84 -5.21
C ASP A 330 1.24 -39.99 -6.17
N SER A 331 2.24 -39.80 -7.04
CA SER A 331 2.57 -40.73 -8.15
C SER A 331 3.96 -41.38 -8.08
N ASP A 332 4.30 -42.05 -6.97
CA ASP A 332 5.52 -42.86 -6.91
C ASP A 332 5.24 -44.36 -7.13
N THR A 333 5.37 -44.82 -8.39
CA THR A 333 6.36 -45.84 -8.81
C THR A 333 5.99 -46.54 -10.14
N LYS A 334 6.74 -46.18 -11.19
CA LYS A 334 7.31 -46.99 -12.29
C LYS A 334 6.50 -48.03 -13.08
N THR A 335 5.25 -48.35 -12.76
CA THR A 335 4.51 -49.47 -13.36
C THR A 335 3.31 -49.06 -14.21
N MET A 336 3.24 -47.78 -14.61
CA MET A 336 2.05 -47.19 -15.24
C MET A 336 2.33 -46.58 -16.63
N ILE A 337 3.43 -46.95 -17.28
CA ILE A 337 3.78 -46.39 -18.60
C ILE A 337 2.80 -46.88 -19.69
N HIS A 338 2.25 -48.09 -19.56
CA HIS A 338 1.29 -48.62 -20.53
C HIS A 338 -0.17 -48.23 -20.28
N ALA A 339 -0.55 -47.86 -19.05
CA ALA A 339 -1.87 -47.30 -18.76
C ALA A 339 -1.95 -45.79 -19.12
N ARG A 340 -0.80 -45.09 -19.10
CA ARG A 340 -0.70 -43.64 -19.36
C ARG A 340 -1.13 -43.17 -20.75
N LEU A 341 -1.11 -44.01 -21.78
CA LEU A 341 -1.55 -43.57 -23.12
C LEU A 341 -3.07 -43.37 -23.21
N ASN A 342 -3.84 -44.03 -22.34
CA ASN A 342 -5.28 -43.81 -22.23
C ASN A 342 -5.63 -42.72 -21.21
N ASP A 343 -4.86 -42.59 -20.11
CA ASP A 343 -5.05 -41.52 -19.11
C ASP A 343 -4.62 -40.13 -19.59
N LEU A 344 -3.65 -40.01 -20.50
CA LEU A 344 -3.24 -38.71 -21.07
C LEU A 344 -4.36 -38.00 -21.85
N LYS A 345 -5.41 -38.72 -22.28
CA LYS A 345 -6.62 -38.11 -22.85
C LYS A 345 -7.61 -37.60 -21.81
N LEU A 346 -7.57 -38.14 -20.58
CA LEU A 346 -8.43 -37.74 -19.46
C LEU A 346 -7.76 -36.68 -18.58
N GLN A 347 -6.45 -36.79 -18.33
CA GLN A 347 -5.67 -35.79 -17.58
C GLN A 347 -5.63 -34.41 -18.26
N GLY A 348 -5.57 -34.37 -19.59
CA GLY A 348 -5.66 -33.09 -20.31
C GLY A 348 -6.98 -32.36 -20.08
N MET A 349 -8.06 -33.05 -19.70
CA MET A 349 -9.34 -32.42 -19.34
C MET A 349 -9.39 -31.98 -17.86
N ASP A 350 -8.78 -32.75 -16.95
CA ASP A 350 -8.73 -32.40 -15.53
C ASP A 350 -7.73 -31.27 -15.23
N GLU A 351 -6.57 -31.22 -15.91
CA GLU A 351 -5.63 -30.09 -15.81
C GLU A 351 -6.25 -28.80 -16.35
N LEU A 352 -6.96 -28.88 -17.49
CA LEU A 352 -7.75 -27.76 -18.03
C LEU A 352 -8.88 -27.35 -17.08
N SER A 353 -9.51 -28.30 -16.40
CA SER A 353 -10.55 -28.05 -15.40
C SER A 353 -9.99 -27.35 -14.16
N THR A 354 -8.84 -27.78 -13.63
CA THR A 354 -8.21 -27.15 -12.47
C THR A 354 -7.70 -25.74 -12.80
N VAL A 355 -7.07 -25.55 -13.97
CA VAL A 355 -6.67 -24.21 -14.45
C VAL A 355 -7.90 -23.33 -14.68
N ALA A 356 -8.98 -23.86 -15.26
CA ALA A 356 -10.23 -23.12 -15.44
C ALA A 356 -10.86 -22.74 -14.10
N ASN A 357 -10.87 -23.64 -13.11
CA ASN A 357 -11.41 -23.37 -11.77
C ASN A 357 -10.59 -22.31 -11.02
N GLU A 358 -9.27 -22.32 -11.15
CA GLU A 358 -8.41 -21.27 -10.57
C GLU A 358 -8.55 -19.94 -11.32
N MET A 359 -8.70 -19.94 -12.64
CA MET A 359 -9.03 -18.74 -13.41
C MET A 359 -10.37 -18.15 -12.97
N VAL A 360 -11.40 -18.99 -12.78
CA VAL A 360 -12.70 -18.55 -12.23
C VAL A 360 -12.50 -17.93 -10.85
N ARG A 361 -11.71 -18.55 -9.96
CA ARG A 361 -11.45 -18.01 -8.63
C ARG A 361 -10.71 -16.66 -8.67
N LEU A 362 -9.75 -16.49 -9.57
CA LEU A 362 -9.05 -15.22 -9.77
C LEU A 362 -9.98 -14.12 -10.30
N ILE A 363 -10.86 -14.47 -11.24
CA ILE A 363 -11.88 -13.55 -11.76
C ILE A 363 -12.81 -13.13 -10.62
N GLU A 364 -13.34 -14.08 -9.85
CA GLU A 364 -14.28 -13.83 -8.75
C GLU A 364 -13.68 -13.02 -7.60
N THR A 365 -12.41 -13.26 -7.25
CA THR A 365 -11.75 -12.58 -6.12
C THR A 365 -11.06 -11.27 -6.49
N ALA A 366 -10.97 -10.94 -7.79
CA ALA A 366 -10.35 -9.70 -8.24
C ALA A 366 -11.10 -8.46 -7.74
N THR A 367 -10.34 -7.47 -7.30
CA THR A 367 -10.85 -6.14 -6.88
C THR A 367 -11.14 -5.20 -8.04
N ALA A 368 -10.78 -5.59 -9.27
CA ALA A 368 -11.08 -4.87 -10.51
C ALA A 368 -12.26 -5.53 -11.26
N PRO A 369 -13.00 -4.81 -12.12
CA PRO A 369 -14.08 -5.38 -12.93
C PRO A 369 -13.51 -6.28 -14.02
N ILE A 370 -13.86 -7.56 -13.99
CA ILE A 370 -13.38 -8.55 -14.95
C ILE A 370 -14.57 -9.31 -15.53
N PHE A 371 -14.53 -9.49 -16.85
CA PHE A 371 -15.38 -10.42 -17.57
C PHE A 371 -14.56 -11.22 -18.57
N ALA A 372 -15.07 -12.38 -18.95
CA ALA A 372 -14.52 -13.24 -19.99
C ALA A 372 -15.62 -13.59 -20.99
N VAL A 373 -15.22 -13.76 -22.26
CA VAL A 373 -16.11 -14.23 -23.33
C VAL A 373 -15.49 -15.43 -24.04
N ASP A 374 -16.34 -16.30 -24.58
CA ASP A 374 -15.93 -17.40 -25.44
C ASP A 374 -15.65 -16.94 -26.89
N ALA A 375 -15.25 -17.87 -27.75
CA ALA A 375 -14.97 -17.60 -29.17
C ALA A 375 -16.21 -17.11 -29.96
N GLY A 376 -17.42 -17.30 -29.43
CA GLY A 376 -18.67 -16.77 -29.99
C GLY A 376 -19.05 -15.39 -29.44
N GLY A 377 -18.26 -14.82 -28.53
CA GLY A 377 -18.55 -13.54 -27.87
C GLY A 377 -19.59 -13.64 -26.76
N PHE A 378 -19.88 -14.86 -26.27
CA PHE A 378 -20.79 -15.09 -25.14
C PHE A 378 -20.04 -15.04 -23.82
N ILE A 379 -20.65 -14.45 -22.81
CA ILE A 379 -20.03 -14.23 -21.50
C ILE A 379 -19.90 -15.55 -20.75
N ASN A 380 -18.67 -15.90 -20.38
CA ASN A 380 -18.33 -17.10 -19.61
C ASN A 380 -17.57 -16.81 -18.30
N GLY A 381 -17.32 -15.53 -18.00
CA GLY A 381 -16.82 -15.08 -16.71
C GLY A 381 -17.36 -13.69 -16.38
N TRP A 382 -17.83 -13.49 -15.15
CA TRP A 382 -18.40 -12.23 -14.69
C TRP A 382 -18.18 -12.07 -13.19
N ASN A 383 -17.38 -11.10 -12.76
CA ASN A 383 -17.05 -10.95 -11.35
C ASN A 383 -17.94 -9.96 -10.59
N ALA A 384 -17.83 -9.98 -9.26
CA ALA A 384 -18.63 -9.13 -8.37
C ALA A 384 -18.44 -7.62 -8.66
N LYS A 385 -17.25 -7.22 -9.13
CA LYS A 385 -16.93 -5.81 -9.41
C LYS A 385 -17.58 -5.30 -10.68
N ILE A 386 -17.64 -6.10 -11.74
CA ILE A 386 -18.40 -5.74 -12.94
C ILE A 386 -19.91 -5.79 -12.70
N ALA A 387 -20.38 -6.71 -11.85
CA ALA A 387 -21.77 -6.76 -11.42
C ALA A 387 -22.18 -5.50 -10.63
N GLU A 388 -21.31 -5.00 -9.74
CA GLU A 388 -21.51 -3.75 -9.00
C GLU A 388 -21.59 -2.53 -9.95
N LEU A 389 -20.70 -2.48 -10.95
CA LEU A 389 -20.65 -1.38 -11.93
C LEU A 389 -21.86 -1.35 -12.87
N THR A 390 -22.16 -2.48 -13.49
CA THR A 390 -23.21 -2.60 -14.51
C THR A 390 -24.61 -2.72 -13.89
N GLY A 391 -24.69 -3.17 -12.63
CA GLY A 391 -25.94 -3.54 -11.97
C GLY A 391 -26.52 -4.88 -12.44
N LEU A 392 -25.82 -5.63 -13.28
CA LEU A 392 -26.22 -6.96 -13.76
C LEU A 392 -25.58 -8.04 -12.89
N SER A 393 -26.40 -8.92 -12.34
CA SER A 393 -25.88 -10.05 -11.55
C SER A 393 -25.13 -11.05 -12.43
N VAL A 394 -24.27 -11.87 -11.79
CA VAL A 394 -23.51 -12.93 -12.48
C VAL A 394 -24.48 -13.87 -13.22
N GLU A 395 -25.53 -14.34 -12.54
CA GLU A 395 -26.52 -15.26 -13.11
C GLU A 395 -27.23 -14.67 -14.34
N GLU A 396 -27.48 -13.36 -14.35
CA GLU A 396 -28.12 -12.68 -15.49
C GLU A 396 -27.16 -12.44 -16.65
N ALA A 397 -25.88 -12.17 -16.37
CA ALA A 397 -24.88 -11.85 -17.38
C ALA A 397 -24.33 -13.09 -18.10
N MET A 398 -24.25 -14.22 -17.41
CA MET A 398 -23.69 -15.46 -17.97
C MET A 398 -24.48 -15.94 -19.20
N ASN A 399 -23.75 -16.39 -20.23
CA ASN A 399 -24.27 -16.83 -21.53
C ASN A 399 -24.99 -15.77 -22.37
N ARG A 400 -24.99 -14.49 -21.98
CA ARG A 400 -25.43 -13.40 -22.84
C ARG A 400 -24.37 -13.04 -23.87
N SER A 401 -24.80 -12.52 -25.01
CA SER A 401 -23.90 -11.95 -26.00
C SER A 401 -23.36 -10.61 -25.50
N LEU A 402 -22.04 -10.48 -25.40
CA LEU A 402 -21.46 -9.20 -24.99
C LEU A 402 -21.85 -8.08 -25.97
N VAL A 403 -21.67 -8.33 -27.27
CA VAL A 403 -21.94 -7.36 -28.33
C VAL A 403 -23.45 -7.17 -28.55
N GLY A 404 -24.23 -8.26 -28.53
CA GLY A 404 -25.65 -8.23 -28.83
C GLY A 404 -26.54 -7.72 -27.69
N ASP A 405 -26.18 -7.99 -26.44
CA ASP A 405 -27.08 -7.78 -25.30
C ASP A 405 -26.59 -6.71 -24.31
N LEU A 406 -25.27 -6.46 -24.21
CA LEU A 406 -24.70 -5.60 -23.16
C LEU A 406 -24.01 -4.34 -23.68
N VAL A 407 -23.47 -4.36 -24.88
CA VAL A 407 -22.80 -3.21 -25.50
C VAL A 407 -23.85 -2.29 -26.15
N VAL A 408 -23.66 -0.99 -26.03
CA VAL A 408 -24.52 0.02 -26.68
C VAL A 408 -24.32 -0.06 -28.20
N GLU A 409 -25.42 0.01 -28.99
CA GLU A 409 -25.41 -0.17 -30.46
C GLU A 409 -24.31 0.62 -31.17
N ASP A 410 -24.08 1.87 -30.77
CA ASP A 410 -23.05 2.75 -31.35
C ASP A 410 -21.61 2.22 -31.22
N SER A 411 -21.36 1.30 -30.27
CA SER A 411 -20.04 0.72 -29.99
C SER A 411 -19.92 -0.75 -30.41
N ALA A 412 -21.01 -1.38 -30.87
CA ALA A 412 -21.07 -2.81 -31.17
C ALA A 412 -20.03 -3.22 -32.22
N GLU A 413 -19.95 -2.48 -33.34
CA GLU A 413 -19.04 -2.77 -34.45
C GLU A 413 -17.56 -2.68 -34.04
N ILE A 414 -17.22 -1.75 -33.14
CA ILE A 414 -15.86 -1.59 -32.62
C ILE A 414 -15.50 -2.76 -31.70
N VAL A 415 -16.41 -3.14 -30.79
CA VAL A 415 -16.17 -4.24 -29.85
C VAL A 415 -16.08 -5.58 -30.60
N GLU A 416 -16.95 -5.82 -31.58
CA GLU A 416 -16.89 -7.01 -32.43
C GLU A 416 -15.56 -7.12 -33.18
N ARG A 417 -15.09 -6.01 -33.76
CA ARG A 417 -13.78 -5.97 -34.41
C ARG A 417 -12.63 -6.26 -33.43
N LEU A 418 -12.70 -5.76 -32.20
CA LEU A 418 -11.68 -6.03 -31.17
C LEU A 418 -11.68 -7.50 -30.75
N LEU A 419 -12.86 -8.12 -30.59
CA LEU A 419 -12.98 -9.54 -30.30
C LEU A 419 -12.42 -10.41 -31.43
N CYS A 420 -12.72 -10.07 -32.69
CA CYS A 420 -12.15 -10.77 -33.84
C CYS A 420 -10.62 -10.65 -33.90
N LEU A 421 -10.07 -9.48 -33.56
CA LEU A 421 -8.61 -9.28 -33.51
C LEU A 421 -7.95 -10.02 -32.34
N ALA A 422 -8.66 -10.23 -31.23
CA ALA A 422 -8.15 -10.97 -30.07
C ALA A 422 -8.10 -12.49 -30.31
N LEU A 423 -8.86 -13.00 -31.30
CA LEU A 423 -8.88 -14.41 -31.69
C LEU A 423 -7.87 -14.75 -32.81
N GLN A 424 -7.21 -13.74 -33.40
CA GLN A 424 -6.13 -13.89 -34.39
C GLN A 424 -4.77 -13.83 -33.72
#